data_AF-A0A5V6N6S4-F1
#
_entry.id   AF-A0A5V6N6S4-F1
#
_cell.length_a   1.000
_cell.length_b   1.000
_cell.length_c   1.000
_cell.angle_alpha   90.00
_cell.angle_beta   90.00
_cell.angle_gamma   90.00
#
_symmetry.space_group_name_H-M   'P 1'
#
loop_
_entity.id
_entity.type
_entity.pdbx_description
1 polymer ?
#
loop_
_entity_poly.entity_id
_entity_poly.type
_entity_poly.pdbx_seq_one_letter_code
_entity_poly.pdbx_strand_id
1 'polypeptide(L)' 'MNNVMIDIETLGTGHHATIISVALAVFELATGKVAAEKYIRINWKEDCE' A
#
# COMPACT_ATOMS: atom_id res chain seq x y z
N MET A 1 -0.79 11.33 17.82
CA MET A 1 -0.05 10.99 16.59
C MET A 1 -0.73 9.79 15.98
N ASN A 2 -1.11 9.85 14.71
CA ASN A 2 -1.71 8.72 14.01
C ASN A 2 -0.59 7.94 13.31
N ASN A 3 -0.65 6.62 13.36
CA ASN A 3 0.32 5.73 12.74
C ASN A 3 -0.16 5.39 11.34
N VAL A 4 0.77 5.05 10.45
CA VAL A 4 0.47 4.65 9.09
C VAL A 4 1.05 3.26 8.86
N MET A 5 0.21 2.32 8.45
CA MET A 5 0.62 1.03 7.92
C MET A 5 0.59 1.12 6.40
N ILE A 6 1.63 0.60 5.75
CA ILE A 6 1.73 0.49 4.31
C ILE A 6 2.05 -0.96 3.99
N ASP A 7 1.25 -1.56 3.13
CA ASP A 7 1.47 -2.90 2.60
C ASP A 7 1.60 -2.81 1.07
N ILE A 8 2.62 -3.47 0.54
CA ILE A 8 3.06 -3.34 -0.86
C ILE A 8 3.19 -4.74 -1.45
N GLU A 9 2.46 -4.97 -2.53
CA GLU A 9 2.57 -6.20 -3.30
C GLU A 9 3.34 -5.98 -4.59
N THR A 10 4.17 -6.96 -4.93
CA THR A 10 5.09 -6.89 -6.07
C THR A 10 5.01 -8.15 -6.96
N LEU A 11 5.37 -8.04 -8.24
CA LEU A 11 5.41 -9.19 -9.18
C LEU A 11 6.58 -10.16 -8.94
N GLY A 12 7.36 -9.96 -7.88
CA GLY A 12 8.49 -10.82 -7.54
C GLY A 12 9.29 -10.26 -6.37
N THR A 13 10.33 -10.97 -5.94
CA THR A 13 11.11 -10.61 -4.75
C THR A 13 12.41 -9.87 -5.06
N GLY A 14 12.69 -9.58 -6.33
CA GLY A 14 13.90 -8.88 -6.76
C GLY A 14 13.85 -7.37 -6.50
N HIS A 15 15.03 -6.73 -6.45
CA HIS A 15 15.19 -5.29 -6.18
C HIS A 15 14.42 -4.35 -7.14
N HIS A 16 14.06 -4.85 -8.33
CA HIS A 16 13.33 -4.09 -9.36
C HIS A 16 11.97 -4.72 -9.67
N ALA A 17 11.40 -5.46 -8.73
CA ALA A 17 10.08 -6.02 -8.89
C ALA A 17 9.02 -4.91 -8.95
N THR A 18 8.19 -4.99 -9.97
CA THR A 18 7.04 -4.12 -10.18
C THR A 18 6.10 -4.13 -8.99
N ILE A 19 5.78 -2.96 -8.43
CA ILE A 19 4.67 -2.81 -7.48
C ILE A 19 3.35 -2.90 -8.23
N ILE A 20 2.45 -3.77 -7.78
CA ILE A 20 1.13 -4.00 -8.42
C ILE A 20 -0.04 -3.56 -7.55
N SER A 21 0.16 -3.45 -6.25
CA SER A 21 -0.82 -2.82 -5.37
C SER A 21 -0.18 -2.24 -4.13
N VAL A 22 -0.83 -1.21 -3.61
CA VAL A 22 -0.48 -0.57 -2.34
C VAL A 22 -1.75 -0.46 -1.50
N ALA A 23 -1.69 -0.94 -0.26
CA ALA A 23 -2.69 -0.69 0.75
C ALA A 23 -2.11 0.25 1.82
N LEU A 24 -2.92 1.23 2.25
CA LEU A 24 -2.59 2.14 3.33
C LEU A 24 -3.68 2.13 4.38
N ALA A 25 -3.28 2.18 5.65
CA ALA A 25 -4.20 2.38 6.77
C ALA A 25 -3.59 3.39 7.76
N VAL A 26 -4.37 4.41 8.10
CA VAL A 26 -4.06 5.33 9.20
C VAL A 26 -4.77 4.82 10.45
N PHE A 27 -4.03 4.54 11.51
CA PHE A 27 -4.59 3.90 12.71
C PHE A 27 -4.03 4.45 14.03
N GLU A 28 -4.80 4.29 15.09
CA GLU A 28 -4.39 4.55 16.47
C GLU A 28 -3.70 3.32 17.06
N LEU A 29 -2.46 3.46 17.56
CA LEU A 29 -1.68 2.32 18.05
C LEU A 29 -2.30 1.64 19.28
N ALA A 30 -2.84 2.43 20.20
CA ALA A 30 -3.35 1.92 21.47
C ALA A 30 -4.67 1.14 21.32
N THR A 31 -5.48 1.52 20.32
CA THR A 31 -6.84 0.99 20.14
C THR A 31 -6.96 0.09 18.90
N GLY A 32 -6.02 0.18 17.97
CA GLY A 32 -6.10 -0.48 16.67
C GLY A 32 -7.16 0.11 15.73
N LYS A 33 -7.84 1.19 16.12
CA LYS A 33 -8.91 1.78 15.32
C LYS A 33 -8.33 2.41 14.05
N VAL A 34 -8.86 1.99 12.90
CA VAL A 34 -8.54 2.58 11.59
C VAL A 34 -9.37 3.85 11.39
N ALA A 35 -8.70 4.96 11.09
CA ALA A 35 -9.30 6.26 10.85
C ALA A 35 -9.51 6.55 9.36
N ALA A 36 -8.64 6.00 8.51
CA ALA A 36 -8.75 6.08 7.06
C ALA A 36 -7.97 4.91 6.43
N GLU A 37 -8.45 4.41 5.31
CA GLU A 37 -7.78 3.37 4.54
C GLU A 37 -7.92 3.64 3.04
N LYS A 38 -6.96 3.14 2.26
CA LYS A 38 -7.02 3.18 0.81
C LYS A 38 -6.31 1.98 0.22
N TYR A 39 -6.96 1.33 -0.75
CA TYR A 39 -6.36 0.33 -1.60
C TYR A 39 -6.24 0.87 -3.02
N ILE A 40 -5.07 0.70 -3.63
CA ILE A 40 -4.81 1.07 -5.02
C ILE A 40 -4.22 -0.15 -5.71
N ARG A 41 -4.87 -0.58 -6.79
CA ARG A 41 -4.31 -1.52 -7.76
C ARG A 41 -3.68 -0.71 -8.89
N ILE A 42 -2.41 -0.96 -9.16
CA ILE A 42 -1.63 -0.25 -10.17
C ILE A 42 -1.72 -1.05 -11.47
N ASN A 43 -2.08 -0.38 -12.57
CA ASN A 43 -2.10 -1.00 -13.88
C ASN A 43 -0.89 -0.53 -14.67
N TRP A 44 0.28 -1.13 -14.37
CA TRP A 44 1.57 -0.70 -14.93
C TRP A 44 1.53 -0.45 -16.43
N LYS A 45 0.86 -1.32 -17.21
CA LYS A 45 0.83 -1.18 -18.67
C LYS A 45 0.18 0.13 -19.13
N GLU A 46 -0.81 0.61 -18.41
CA GLU A 46 -1.53 1.86 -18.72
C GLU A 46 -0.88 3.07 -18.01
N ASP A 47 -0.22 2.85 -16.87
CA ASP A 47 0.42 3.92 -16.08
C ASP A 47 1.82 4.31 -16.60
N CYS A 48 2.44 3.50 -17.46
CA CYS A 48 3.76 3.73 -18.08
C CYS A 48 3.71 4.17 -19.56
N GLU A 49 2.51 4.39 -20.11
CA GLU A 49 2.33 5.10 -21.39
C GLU A 49 2.43 6.61 -21.19
#